data_AF-A0A2Y9GXZ9-F1
#
_entry.id   AF-A0A2Y9GXZ9-F1
#
_cell.length_a   1.000
_cell.length_b   1.000
_cell.length_c   1.000
_cell.angle_alpha   90.00
_cell.angle_beta   90.00
_cell.angle_gamma   90.00
#
_symmetry.space_group_name_H-M   'P 1'
#
loop_
_entity.id
_entity.type
_entity.pdbx_description
1 polymer ?
#
loop_
_entity_poly.entity_id
_entity_poly.type
_entity_poly.pdbx_seq_one_letter_code
_entity_poly.pdbx_strand_id
1 'polypeptide(L)'
;MPHEKSFLVSGDSYPPPSPGYPGGPQPSMPPYPGAPYPQAPFQPSPYGQPGYPQGPSPYPQGGYPQGPYPQSPFPPNPYGQPQAFPAQDPDSPQHGNYQEEGPPSYYDNQDFPATNWDDKSIRQAFIRKVFLVLTLQLSVTLSTVAVFTFVGKVKGFVRENVWTYYVSYAVFFISLIVLSCCGDFRRKHPWNLVALSILTVSLSYMVGMIASFYNTEAVIMAVGITTTVCFTVVIFSMQTRYDFTSCMGVLLVSLVVLVIFAILCIFIRNRILEIVYASLGALLFTCFLAVDTQLLLGNKQLSLSPEEYVFAALNLYTDIINIFLYILTIIGRAKE
;
A
#
# COMPACT_ATOMS: atom_id res chain seq x y z
N MET A 1 -63.57 -2.39 33.23
CA MET A 1 -64.08 -3.42 34.17
C MET A 1 -63.29 -4.71 33.94
N PRO A 2 -63.00 -5.49 34.99
CA PRO A 2 -61.60 -5.79 35.40
C PRO A 2 -61.23 -7.29 35.23
N HIS A 3 -60.07 -7.85 35.60
CA HIS A 3 -59.02 -7.55 36.62
C HIS A 3 -57.59 -7.83 36.03
N GLU A 4 -56.45 -7.21 36.42
CA GLU A 4 -55.75 -7.12 37.74
C GLU A 4 -55.35 -8.53 38.29
N LYS A 5 -54.13 -8.94 38.71
CA LYS A 5 -52.87 -8.37 39.31
C LYS A 5 -51.69 -9.38 39.06
N SER A 6 -50.39 -9.18 39.31
CA SER A 6 -49.45 -8.02 39.50
C SER A 6 -47.97 -8.51 39.54
N PHE A 7 -47.01 -7.58 39.43
CA PHE A 7 -45.60 -7.54 39.93
C PHE A 7 -44.89 -8.80 40.48
N LEU A 8 -43.62 -9.01 40.08
CA LEU A 8 -42.44 -8.58 40.88
C LEU A 8 -41.11 -8.62 40.09
N VAL A 9 -40.11 -7.88 40.58
CA VAL A 9 -38.77 -7.65 40.01
C VAL A 9 -37.71 -8.30 40.90
N SER A 10 -36.62 -8.87 40.34
CA SER A 10 -35.21 -8.76 40.83
C SER A 10 -34.27 -9.77 40.17
N GLY A 11 -32.99 -9.38 40.00
CA GLY A 11 -31.85 -10.31 40.12
C GLY A 11 -30.96 -10.50 38.89
N ASP A 12 -29.86 -9.73 38.82
CA ASP A 12 -28.66 -10.18 38.10
C ASP A 12 -28.13 -11.48 38.74
N SER A 13 -27.76 -12.48 37.94
CA SER A 13 -26.91 -13.57 38.41
C SER A 13 -26.07 -14.19 37.29
N TYR A 14 -24.76 -14.24 37.54
CA TYR A 14 -23.75 -14.86 36.69
C TYR A 14 -23.97 -16.39 36.56
N PRO A 15 -23.50 -17.03 35.48
CA PRO A 15 -23.47 -18.49 35.41
C PRO A 15 -22.56 -19.09 36.52
N PRO A 16 -22.90 -20.30 37.04
CA PRO A 16 -22.27 -20.86 38.23
C PRO A 16 -20.84 -21.40 37.98
N PRO A 17 -20.01 -21.50 39.03
CA PRO A 17 -18.64 -22.01 38.93
C PRO A 17 -18.59 -23.54 38.72
N SER A 18 -17.64 -23.97 37.89
CA SER A 18 -17.36 -25.39 37.64
C SER A 18 -16.85 -26.11 38.91
N PRO A 19 -17.26 -27.36 39.19
CA PRO A 19 -16.77 -28.12 40.34
C PRO A 19 -15.29 -28.50 40.18
N GLY A 20 -14.51 -28.32 41.25
CA GLY A 20 -13.07 -28.59 41.26
C GLY A 20 -12.74 -30.08 41.27
N TYR A 21 -11.68 -30.46 40.56
CA TYR A 21 -11.09 -31.80 40.62
C TYR A 21 -9.99 -31.88 41.70
N PRO A 22 -9.84 -33.02 42.41
CA PRO A 22 -8.75 -33.23 43.37
C PRO A 22 -7.37 -33.25 42.69
N GLY A 23 -6.35 -32.77 43.39
CA GLY A 23 -4.98 -32.71 42.87
C GLY A 23 -4.35 -34.10 42.67
N GLY A 24 -3.77 -34.31 41.48
CA GLY A 24 -2.81 -35.37 41.18
C GLY A 24 -1.41 -34.77 40.92
N PRO A 25 -0.32 -35.55 41.09
CA PRO A 25 1.04 -35.03 41.03
C PRO A 25 1.44 -34.54 39.62
N GLN A 26 2.19 -33.43 39.57
CA GLN A 26 2.77 -32.90 38.33
C GLN A 26 3.75 -33.90 37.69
N PRO A 27 3.74 -34.05 36.35
CA PRO A 27 4.86 -34.67 35.65
C PRO A 27 6.10 -33.77 35.75
N SER A 28 7.21 -34.31 36.24
CA SER A 28 8.50 -33.63 36.24
C SER A 28 9.05 -33.51 34.82
N MET A 29 9.50 -32.31 34.44
CA MET A 29 10.23 -32.11 33.19
C MET A 29 11.59 -32.84 33.23
N PRO A 30 12.02 -33.49 32.13
CA PRO A 30 13.35 -34.09 32.06
C PRO A 30 14.44 -33.01 31.97
N PRO A 31 15.62 -33.20 32.61
CA PRO A 31 16.72 -32.24 32.54
C PRO A 31 17.41 -32.24 31.17
N TYR A 32 17.83 -31.05 30.73
CA TYR A 32 18.65 -30.88 29.52
C TYR A 32 20.01 -31.57 29.66
N PRO A 33 20.46 -32.37 28.67
CA PRO A 33 21.83 -32.85 28.61
C PRO A 33 22.78 -31.72 28.18
N GLY A 34 23.65 -31.29 29.09
CA GLY A 34 24.80 -30.45 28.72
C GLY A 34 25.93 -31.30 28.13
N ALA A 35 26.41 -30.93 26.94
CA ALA A 35 27.62 -31.49 26.34
C ALA A 35 28.48 -30.36 25.75
N PRO A 36 29.83 -30.40 25.90
CA PRO A 36 30.69 -29.29 25.49
C PRO A 36 31.07 -29.37 24.00
N TYR A 37 31.02 -28.23 23.31
CA TYR A 37 31.55 -28.09 21.95
C TYR A 37 33.06 -27.82 21.99
N PRO A 38 33.91 -28.58 21.28
CA PRO A 38 35.32 -28.22 21.09
C PRO A 38 35.46 -27.09 20.07
N GLN A 39 36.26 -26.07 20.39
CA GLN A 39 36.63 -25.01 19.44
C GLN A 39 37.55 -25.55 18.34
N ALA A 40 37.28 -25.20 17.08
CA ALA A 40 38.20 -25.43 15.97
C ALA A 40 39.32 -24.36 15.96
N PRO A 41 40.61 -24.73 15.82
CA PRO A 41 41.69 -23.76 15.70
C PRO A 41 41.67 -23.04 14.34
N PHE A 42 41.83 -21.71 14.36
CA PHE A 42 42.09 -20.94 13.13
C PHE A 42 43.46 -21.27 12.55
N GLN A 43 43.51 -21.67 11.28
CA GLN A 43 44.75 -21.71 10.48
C GLN A 43 44.93 -20.40 9.69
N PRO A 44 46.11 -19.76 9.71
CA PRO A 44 46.46 -18.69 8.78
C PRO A 44 47.12 -19.24 7.51
N SER A 45 46.73 -18.71 6.34
CA SER A 45 47.43 -18.99 5.06
C SER A 45 48.62 -18.03 4.84
N PRO A 46 49.78 -18.49 4.31
CA PRO A 46 51.01 -17.68 4.31
C PRO A 46 51.53 -17.28 2.90
N TYR A 47 51.51 -15.99 2.55
CA TYR A 47 52.37 -15.34 1.53
C TYR A 47 52.33 -13.82 1.81
N GLY A 48 53.39 -12.99 1.77
CA GLY A 48 54.84 -13.20 1.62
C GLY A 48 55.49 -11.81 1.39
N GLN A 49 56.43 -11.37 2.26
CA GLN A 49 57.13 -10.08 2.08
C GLN A 49 58.30 -10.19 1.07
N PRO A 50 58.75 -9.05 0.53
CA PRO A 50 60.17 -8.69 0.75
C PRO A 50 60.47 -7.20 0.91
N GLY A 51 61.48 -6.87 1.75
CA GLY A 51 62.41 -5.75 1.51
C GLY A 51 62.47 -4.60 2.54
N TYR A 52 63.54 -4.57 3.35
CA TYR A 52 64.05 -3.39 4.09
C TYR A 52 65.29 -2.81 3.36
N PRO A 53 65.71 -1.55 3.63
CA PRO A 53 66.77 -1.32 4.64
C PRO A 53 66.55 -0.09 5.57
N GLN A 54 67.33 0.00 6.65
CA GLN A 54 67.25 1.01 7.71
C GLN A 54 68.14 2.27 7.51
N GLY A 55 67.83 3.34 8.24
CA GLY A 55 68.71 4.49 8.54
C GLY A 55 68.32 5.15 9.90
N PRO A 56 69.22 5.85 10.62
CA PRO A 56 69.17 5.93 12.09
C PRO A 56 68.53 7.19 12.74
N SER A 57 68.12 6.99 14.01
CA SER A 57 67.67 7.93 15.09
C SER A 57 68.68 9.09 15.39
N PRO A 58 68.41 10.13 16.26
CA PRO A 58 67.51 10.12 17.45
C PRO A 58 66.85 11.44 18.01
N TYR A 59 65.97 11.26 19.02
CA TYR A 59 65.47 12.23 20.06
C TYR A 59 64.49 13.38 19.68
N PRO A 60 63.71 13.94 20.64
CA PRO A 60 63.11 13.39 21.88
C PRO A 60 61.59 13.65 22.03
N GLN A 61 60.97 13.14 23.11
CA GLN A 61 59.59 13.46 23.52
C GLN A 61 59.40 14.93 23.92
N GLY A 62 58.23 15.50 23.59
CA GLY A 62 57.70 16.74 24.16
C GLY A 62 56.17 16.73 24.11
N GLY A 63 55.51 16.96 25.25
CA GLY A 63 54.04 16.95 25.34
C GLY A 63 53.40 18.29 24.97
N TYR A 64 52.15 18.26 24.52
CA TYR A 64 51.38 19.44 24.14
C TYR A 64 50.07 19.55 24.96
N PRO A 65 49.74 20.72 25.53
CA PRO A 65 48.49 20.93 26.24
C PRO A 65 47.30 21.19 25.28
N GLN A 66 46.09 20.89 25.75
CA GLN A 66 44.82 21.22 25.09
C GLN A 66 44.60 22.73 24.99
N GLY A 67 44.07 23.20 23.84
CA GLY A 67 43.66 24.59 23.61
C GLY A 67 42.26 24.66 22.97
N PRO A 68 41.40 25.65 23.29
CA PRO A 68 40.01 25.66 22.84
C PRO A 68 39.81 26.15 21.40
N TYR A 69 38.80 25.61 20.72
CA TYR A 69 38.39 26.03 19.36
C TYR A 69 37.57 27.33 19.37
N PRO A 70 37.80 28.28 18.44
CA PRO A 70 36.95 29.47 18.28
C PRO A 70 35.71 29.21 17.42
N GLN A 71 34.57 29.83 17.77
CA GLN A 71 33.36 29.88 16.94
C GLN A 71 33.33 31.14 16.05
N SER A 72 32.73 31.03 14.86
CA SER A 72 32.47 32.15 13.95
C SER A 72 31.09 32.81 14.21
N PRO A 73 30.89 34.11 13.90
CA PRO A 73 29.68 34.85 14.29
C PRO A 73 28.59 34.85 13.20
N PHE A 74 27.32 34.84 13.64
CA PHE A 74 26.16 35.16 12.80
C PHE A 74 25.77 36.66 12.94
N PRO A 75 25.18 37.30 11.91
CA PRO A 75 24.73 38.69 11.99
C PRO A 75 23.38 38.86 12.74
N PRO A 76 23.15 40.00 13.40
CA PRO A 76 21.96 40.24 14.24
C PRO A 76 20.70 40.69 13.48
N ASN A 77 19.53 40.39 14.05
CA ASN A 77 18.21 40.73 13.51
C ASN A 77 17.73 42.12 14.03
N PRO A 78 17.14 43.02 13.22
CA PRO A 78 17.14 44.46 13.50
C PRO A 78 15.86 45.02 14.16
N TYR A 79 15.31 44.37 15.20
CA TYR A 79 14.22 44.96 16.00
C TYR A 79 14.37 44.66 17.50
N GLY A 80 14.76 45.68 18.26
CA GLY A 80 14.75 45.67 19.72
C GLY A 80 14.56 47.08 20.27
N GLN A 81 13.52 47.29 21.09
CA GLN A 81 13.39 48.49 21.92
C GLN A 81 13.95 48.19 23.32
N PRO A 82 14.63 49.16 23.96
CA PRO A 82 15.20 48.96 25.30
C PRO A 82 14.16 49.19 26.39
N GLN A 83 14.12 48.33 27.40
CA GLN A 83 13.32 48.51 28.60
C GLN A 83 14.25 48.70 29.80
N ALA A 84 14.04 49.80 30.55
CA ALA A 84 14.92 50.21 31.65
C ALA A 84 14.53 49.54 32.98
N PHE A 85 15.53 49.21 33.79
CA PHE A 85 15.35 48.69 35.16
C PHE A 85 15.23 49.83 36.19
N PRO A 86 14.25 49.77 37.11
CA PRO A 86 14.31 50.41 38.42
C PRO A 86 14.98 49.49 39.46
N ALA A 87 15.47 50.07 40.56
CA ALA A 87 16.25 49.38 41.58
C ALA A 87 15.40 48.53 42.57
N GLN A 88 16.05 47.57 43.24
CA GLN A 88 15.46 46.75 44.31
C GLN A 88 15.53 47.46 45.68
N ASP A 89 14.44 47.41 46.43
CA ASP A 89 14.44 47.59 47.90
C ASP A 89 14.51 46.21 48.59
N PRO A 90 15.26 46.04 49.71
CA PRO A 90 15.54 44.73 50.29
C PRO A 90 14.78 44.46 51.60
N ASP A 91 13.49 44.10 51.55
CA ASP A 91 12.81 43.46 52.70
C ASP A 91 11.49 42.75 52.31
N SER A 92 11.53 41.46 51.94
CA SER A 92 10.37 40.53 51.91
C SER A 92 10.83 39.06 51.83
N PRO A 93 10.20 38.10 52.54
CA PRO A 93 10.66 36.70 52.60
C PRO A 93 10.25 35.83 51.40
N GLN A 94 11.09 34.81 51.11
CA GLN A 94 10.86 33.79 50.08
C GLN A 94 9.60 32.94 50.32
N HIS A 95 8.74 32.79 49.31
CA HIS A 95 8.44 31.51 48.64
C HIS A 95 7.29 31.65 47.62
N GLY A 96 7.47 31.09 46.41
CA GLY A 96 6.38 30.89 45.44
C GLY A 96 6.77 31.22 44.00
N ASN A 97 7.01 30.18 43.18
CA ASN A 97 7.04 30.33 41.72
C ASN A 97 5.61 30.57 41.22
N TYR A 98 5.28 31.82 40.91
CA TYR A 98 4.13 32.14 40.08
C TYR A 98 4.65 32.59 38.72
N GLN A 99 4.42 31.76 37.70
CA GLN A 99 4.60 32.18 36.31
C GLN A 99 3.46 33.13 35.95
N GLU A 100 3.82 34.26 35.36
CA GLU A 100 2.88 35.30 34.94
C GLU A 100 2.01 34.78 33.78
N GLU A 101 0.68 34.88 33.92
CA GLU A 101 -0.29 34.41 32.92
C GLU A 101 -0.26 35.29 31.66
N GLY A 102 0.64 34.98 30.73
CA GLY A 102 0.44 35.33 29.33
C GLY A 102 -0.76 34.54 28.77
N PRO A 103 -1.60 35.10 27.88
CA PRO A 103 -2.66 34.33 27.25
C PRO A 103 -2.07 33.11 26.54
N PRO A 104 -2.64 31.90 26.69
CA PRO A 104 -2.05 30.68 26.19
C PRO A 104 -1.81 30.79 24.69
N SER A 105 -0.63 30.34 24.25
CA SER A 105 -0.30 30.39 22.83
C SER A 105 -1.35 29.62 22.02
N TYR A 106 -1.69 30.10 20.82
CA TYR A 106 -2.73 29.51 19.98
C TYR A 106 -2.47 28.01 19.67
N TYR A 107 -1.25 27.52 19.88
CA TYR A 107 -0.82 26.14 19.66
C TYR A 107 -0.80 25.25 20.91
N ASP A 108 -1.11 25.77 22.11
CA ASP A 108 -0.91 25.06 23.39
C ASP A 108 -2.22 24.81 24.17
N ASN A 109 -3.36 24.76 23.47
CA ASN A 109 -4.64 24.34 24.06
C ASN A 109 -4.85 22.84 23.83
N GLN A 110 -4.52 21.99 24.81
CA GLN A 110 -4.69 20.53 24.71
C GLN A 110 -6.16 20.05 24.68
N ASP A 111 -7.13 20.94 24.90
CA ASP A 111 -8.57 20.62 24.92
C ASP A 111 -9.31 20.79 23.57
N PHE A 112 -8.60 21.05 22.45
CA PHE A 112 -9.21 21.09 21.12
C PHE A 112 -8.80 19.88 20.24
N PRO A 113 -9.76 19.08 19.73
CA PRO A 113 -9.47 17.88 18.93
C PRO A 113 -9.15 18.23 17.46
N ALA A 114 -7.99 18.85 17.23
CA ALA A 114 -7.50 19.19 15.88
C ALA A 114 -7.23 17.95 15.01
N THR A 115 -6.86 16.82 15.62
CA THR A 115 -6.41 15.59 14.94
C THR A 115 -7.47 14.89 14.08
N ASN A 116 -8.77 15.07 14.34
CA ASN A 116 -9.82 14.37 13.58
C ASN A 116 -10.13 15.01 12.21
N TRP A 117 -9.79 16.28 12.00
CA TRP A 117 -10.13 17.00 10.76
C TRP A 117 -9.05 16.82 9.70
N ASP A 118 -7.77 16.88 10.08
CA ASP A 118 -6.66 16.61 9.18
C ASP A 118 -6.66 15.16 8.70
N ASP A 119 -6.84 14.18 9.58
CA ASP A 119 -6.98 12.76 9.20
C ASP A 119 -8.10 12.52 8.16
N LYS A 120 -9.17 13.32 8.21
CA LYS A 120 -10.30 13.22 7.27
C LYS A 120 -10.01 13.97 5.95
N SER A 121 -9.45 15.17 6.01
CA SER A 121 -9.14 15.99 4.84
C SER A 121 -7.99 15.38 4.02
N ILE A 122 -6.93 14.91 4.69
CA ILE A 122 -5.80 14.20 4.10
C ILE A 122 -6.26 12.89 3.44
N ARG A 123 -7.10 12.10 4.13
CA ARG A 123 -7.66 10.88 3.55
C ARG A 123 -8.54 11.17 2.33
N GLN A 124 -9.36 12.22 2.36
CA GLN A 124 -10.15 12.64 1.19
C GLN A 124 -9.26 13.13 0.03
N ALA A 125 -8.15 13.82 0.31
CA ALA A 125 -7.17 14.23 -0.69
C ALA A 125 -6.44 13.02 -1.31
N PHE A 126 -6.05 12.04 -0.51
CA PHE A 126 -5.48 10.77 -0.95
C PHE A 126 -6.45 10.00 -1.85
N ILE A 127 -7.69 9.77 -1.40
CA ILE A 127 -8.74 9.10 -2.18
C ILE A 127 -8.98 9.84 -3.50
N ARG A 128 -9.14 11.18 -3.48
CA ARG A 128 -9.29 12.00 -4.69
C ARG A 128 -8.11 11.83 -5.64
N LYS A 129 -6.88 11.78 -5.13
CA LYS A 129 -5.66 11.57 -5.93
C LYS A 129 -5.65 10.18 -6.59
N VAL A 130 -5.99 9.13 -5.85
CA VAL A 130 -6.10 7.75 -6.37
C VAL A 130 -7.15 7.68 -7.48
N PHE A 131 -8.37 8.17 -7.24
CA PHE A 131 -9.44 8.15 -8.26
C PHE A 131 -9.14 9.04 -9.47
N LEU A 132 -8.42 10.16 -9.31
CA LEU A 132 -7.98 10.99 -10.44
C LEU A 132 -6.96 10.25 -11.31
N VAL A 133 -5.97 9.60 -10.68
CA VAL A 133 -4.98 8.77 -11.37
C VAL A 133 -5.67 7.59 -12.08
N LEU A 134 -6.54 6.85 -11.39
CA LEU A 134 -7.32 5.74 -11.96
C LEU A 134 -8.16 6.19 -13.16
N THR A 135 -8.84 7.34 -13.05
CA THR A 135 -9.65 7.91 -14.14
C THR A 135 -8.78 8.25 -15.36
N LEU A 136 -7.59 8.81 -15.13
CA LEU A 136 -6.63 9.06 -16.21
C LEU A 136 -6.19 7.74 -16.86
N GLN A 137 -5.85 6.71 -16.08
CA GLN A 137 -5.45 5.39 -16.60
C GLN A 137 -6.53 4.74 -17.46
N LEU A 138 -7.77 4.72 -16.96
CA LEU A 138 -8.92 4.18 -17.70
C LEU A 138 -9.24 5.01 -18.95
N SER A 139 -9.06 6.34 -18.92
CA SER A 139 -9.25 7.19 -20.11
C SER A 139 -8.23 6.92 -21.21
N VAL A 140 -6.96 6.66 -20.85
CA VAL A 140 -5.91 6.25 -21.79
C VAL A 140 -6.25 4.88 -22.38
N THR A 141 -6.66 3.92 -21.55
CA THR A 141 -7.03 2.57 -22.00
C THR A 141 -8.23 2.62 -22.95
N LEU A 142 -9.30 3.31 -22.57
CA LEU A 142 -10.50 3.47 -23.39
C LEU A 142 -10.17 4.14 -24.74
N SER A 143 -9.28 5.13 -24.74
CA SER A 143 -8.82 5.79 -25.97
C SER A 143 -8.04 4.83 -26.88
N THR A 144 -7.11 4.05 -26.33
CA THR A 144 -6.35 3.04 -27.10
C THR A 144 -7.29 1.95 -27.64
N VAL A 145 -8.19 1.41 -26.82
CA VAL A 145 -9.20 0.42 -27.23
C VAL A 145 -10.10 0.98 -28.32
N ALA A 146 -10.58 2.22 -28.20
CA ALA A 146 -11.40 2.87 -29.22
C ALA A 146 -10.63 3.00 -30.56
N VAL A 147 -9.39 3.49 -30.54
CA VAL A 147 -8.56 3.58 -31.75
C VAL A 147 -8.37 2.21 -32.41
N PHE A 148 -8.05 1.17 -31.63
CA PHE A 148 -7.80 -0.18 -32.15
C PHE A 148 -9.09 -0.88 -32.63
N THR A 149 -10.25 -0.45 -32.14
CA THR A 149 -11.56 -1.03 -32.48
C THR A 149 -12.21 -0.35 -33.67
N PHE A 150 -12.13 0.98 -33.76
CA PHE A 150 -12.81 1.79 -34.79
C PHE A 150 -11.91 2.13 -36.00
N VAL A 151 -10.59 2.28 -35.82
CA VAL A 151 -9.69 2.63 -36.93
C VAL A 151 -9.22 1.36 -37.63
N GLY A 152 -9.90 0.97 -38.70
CA GLY A 152 -9.62 -0.29 -39.44
C GLY A 152 -8.15 -0.48 -39.85
N LYS A 153 -7.43 0.61 -40.20
CA LYS A 153 -5.99 0.56 -40.51
C LYS A 153 -5.14 0.15 -39.31
N VAL A 154 -5.45 0.68 -38.12
CA VAL A 154 -4.77 0.29 -36.87
C VAL A 154 -5.14 -1.15 -36.53
N LYS A 155 -6.44 -1.49 -36.59
CA LYS A 155 -6.97 -2.84 -36.35
C LYS A 155 -6.30 -3.92 -37.21
N GLY A 156 -6.02 -3.63 -38.48
CA GLY A 156 -5.24 -4.50 -39.38
C GLY A 156 -3.78 -4.62 -38.93
N PHE A 157 -3.07 -3.49 -38.86
CA PHE A 157 -1.66 -3.43 -38.48
C PHE A 157 -1.35 -4.20 -37.19
N VAL A 158 -2.18 -4.03 -36.15
CA VAL A 158 -1.96 -4.65 -34.84
C VAL A 158 -2.21 -6.18 -34.87
N ARG A 159 -3.21 -6.64 -35.62
CA ARG A 159 -3.48 -8.08 -35.80
C ARG A 159 -2.36 -8.78 -36.58
N GLU A 160 -1.75 -8.10 -37.54
CA GLU A 160 -0.60 -8.61 -38.30
C GLU A 160 0.70 -8.60 -37.47
N ASN A 161 0.92 -7.55 -36.68
CA ASN A 161 2.16 -7.34 -35.93
C ASN A 161 2.09 -7.86 -34.49
N VAL A 162 1.69 -9.11 -34.28
CA VAL A 162 1.51 -9.71 -32.94
C VAL A 162 2.77 -9.62 -32.05
N TRP A 163 3.96 -9.48 -32.63
CA TRP A 163 5.21 -9.25 -31.89
C TRP A 163 5.13 -8.02 -30.95
N THR A 164 4.38 -6.98 -31.32
CA THR A 164 4.21 -5.77 -30.50
C THR A 164 3.47 -6.04 -29.18
N TYR A 165 2.56 -7.02 -29.16
CA TYR A 165 1.89 -7.45 -27.92
C TYR A 165 2.90 -8.04 -26.93
N TYR A 166 3.80 -8.91 -27.39
CA TYR A 166 4.85 -9.49 -26.55
C TYR A 166 5.86 -8.45 -26.07
N VAL A 167 6.20 -7.46 -26.90
CA VAL A 167 7.03 -6.31 -26.48
C VAL A 167 6.32 -5.49 -25.41
N SER A 168 5.04 -5.18 -25.59
CA SER A 168 4.25 -4.46 -24.58
C SER A 168 4.14 -5.23 -23.26
N TYR A 169 3.98 -6.55 -23.34
CA TYR A 169 4.00 -7.46 -22.18
C TYR A 169 5.35 -7.41 -21.46
N ALA A 170 6.47 -7.47 -22.18
CA ALA A 170 7.80 -7.34 -21.58
C ALA A 170 8.01 -5.98 -20.90
N VAL A 171 7.58 -4.88 -21.53
CA VAL A 171 7.63 -3.52 -20.95
C VAL A 171 6.78 -3.42 -19.68
N PHE A 172 5.58 -4.01 -19.67
CA PHE A 172 4.70 -4.06 -18.50
C PHE A 172 5.36 -4.79 -17.32
N PHE A 173 5.90 -6.00 -17.56
CA PHE A 173 6.58 -6.79 -16.52
C PHE A 173 7.87 -6.13 -16.01
N ILE A 174 8.70 -5.56 -16.89
CA ILE A 174 9.89 -4.81 -16.47
C ILE A 174 9.49 -3.61 -15.61
N SER A 175 8.44 -2.88 -15.99
CA SER A 175 7.93 -1.74 -15.21
C SER A 175 7.41 -2.16 -13.84
N LEU A 176 6.70 -3.29 -13.75
CA LEU A 176 6.28 -3.89 -12.47
C LEU A 176 7.46 -4.31 -11.60
N ILE A 177 8.50 -4.94 -12.18
CA ILE A 177 9.70 -5.35 -11.44
C ILE A 177 10.47 -4.13 -10.93
N VAL A 178 10.66 -3.10 -11.76
CA VAL A 178 11.31 -1.84 -11.36
C VAL A 178 10.53 -1.16 -10.24
N LEU A 179 9.20 -1.09 -10.34
CA LEU A 179 8.36 -0.60 -9.25
C LEU A 179 8.55 -1.45 -7.99
N SER A 180 8.47 -2.78 -8.08
CA SER A 180 8.52 -3.73 -6.96
C SER A 180 9.87 -3.72 -6.22
N CYS A 181 10.98 -3.75 -6.96
CA CYS A 181 12.33 -3.92 -6.43
C CYS A 181 13.05 -2.60 -6.11
N CYS A 182 12.67 -1.48 -6.71
CA CYS A 182 13.37 -0.19 -6.56
C CYS A 182 12.52 0.85 -5.83
N GLY A 183 12.36 0.69 -4.51
CA GLY A 183 11.62 1.62 -3.65
C GLY A 183 12.08 3.08 -3.78
N ASP A 184 13.39 3.35 -3.86
CA ASP A 184 13.90 4.72 -3.97
C ASP A 184 13.53 5.40 -5.30
N PHE A 185 13.46 4.63 -6.40
CA PHE A 185 12.98 5.11 -7.70
C PHE A 185 11.45 5.36 -7.67
N ARG A 186 10.71 4.56 -6.88
CA ARG A 186 9.27 4.71 -6.62
C ARG A 186 8.93 5.87 -5.67
N ARG A 187 9.83 6.28 -4.78
CA ARG A 187 9.61 7.37 -3.82
C ARG A 187 9.86 8.75 -4.41
N LYS A 188 10.76 8.85 -5.39
CA LYS A 188 11.20 10.14 -5.95
C LYS A 188 10.28 10.62 -7.07
N HIS A 189 9.55 11.73 -6.84
CA HIS A 189 8.88 12.45 -7.91
C HIS A 189 9.92 12.99 -8.92
N PRO A 190 9.70 12.92 -10.25
CA PRO A 190 8.50 12.46 -10.96
C PRO A 190 8.51 10.97 -11.37
N TRP A 191 9.55 10.20 -11.01
CA TRP A 191 9.78 8.85 -11.53
C TRP A 191 8.64 7.86 -11.25
N ASN A 192 7.91 8.02 -10.15
CA ASN A 192 6.73 7.19 -9.87
C ASN A 192 5.59 7.38 -10.88
N LEU A 193 5.36 8.61 -11.34
CA LEU A 193 4.38 8.90 -12.39
C LEU A 193 4.85 8.42 -13.76
N VAL A 194 6.17 8.48 -14.04
CA VAL A 194 6.76 7.95 -15.28
C VAL A 194 6.61 6.43 -15.34
N ALA A 195 6.97 5.72 -14.27
CA ALA A 195 6.82 4.26 -14.21
C ALA A 195 5.34 3.84 -14.32
N LEU A 196 4.43 4.56 -13.63
CA LEU A 196 2.99 4.32 -13.72
C LEU A 196 2.43 4.61 -15.13
N SER A 197 2.91 5.66 -15.81
CA SER A 197 2.45 5.98 -17.17
C SER A 197 2.92 4.95 -18.20
N ILE A 198 4.17 4.46 -18.11
CA ILE A 198 4.69 3.37 -18.95
C ILE A 198 3.88 2.09 -18.72
N LEU A 199 3.58 1.74 -17.47
CA LEU A 199 2.74 0.59 -17.12
C LEU A 199 1.31 0.74 -17.66
N THR A 200 0.75 1.95 -17.56
CA THR A 200 -0.60 2.27 -18.06
C THR A 200 -0.66 2.15 -19.57
N VAL A 201 0.29 2.73 -20.30
CA VAL A 201 0.34 2.68 -21.77
C VAL A 201 0.59 1.26 -22.27
N SER A 202 1.48 0.50 -21.62
CA SER A 202 1.76 -0.90 -22.02
C SER A 202 0.57 -1.83 -21.76
N LEU A 203 -0.15 -1.69 -20.63
CA LEU A 203 -1.38 -2.44 -20.42
C LEU A 203 -2.50 -1.96 -21.35
N SER A 204 -2.66 -0.66 -21.57
CA SER A 204 -3.63 -0.09 -22.53
C SER A 204 -3.42 -0.64 -23.94
N TYR A 205 -2.15 -0.78 -24.36
CA TYR A 205 -1.78 -1.40 -25.63
C TYR A 205 -2.16 -2.87 -25.66
N MET A 206 -1.81 -3.67 -24.64
CA MET A 206 -2.20 -5.08 -24.54
C MET A 206 -3.72 -5.27 -24.61
N VAL A 207 -4.48 -4.46 -23.88
CA VAL A 207 -5.95 -4.50 -23.87
C VAL A 207 -6.53 -4.07 -25.22
N GLY A 208 -5.96 -3.05 -25.85
CA GLY A 208 -6.30 -2.63 -27.21
C GLY A 208 -6.03 -3.71 -28.25
N MET A 209 -4.88 -4.39 -28.18
CA MET A 209 -4.53 -5.54 -29.02
C MET A 209 -5.59 -6.65 -28.89
N ILE A 210 -5.92 -7.04 -27.65
CA ILE A 210 -6.91 -8.09 -27.38
C ILE A 210 -8.29 -7.67 -27.90
N ALA A 211 -8.76 -6.46 -27.59
CA ALA A 211 -10.01 -5.91 -28.09
C ALA A 211 -10.07 -5.87 -29.62
N SER A 212 -8.92 -5.64 -30.29
CA SER A 212 -8.84 -5.67 -31.75
C SER A 212 -9.21 -7.04 -32.34
N PHE A 213 -9.03 -8.17 -31.64
CA PHE A 213 -9.41 -9.49 -32.13
C PHE A 213 -10.93 -9.73 -32.09
N TYR A 214 -11.65 -9.03 -31.22
CA TYR A 214 -13.10 -9.15 -31.08
C TYR A 214 -13.88 -8.27 -32.09
N ASN A 215 -15.17 -8.58 -32.22
CA ASN A 215 -16.14 -7.78 -32.97
C ASN A 215 -16.44 -6.47 -32.26
N THR A 216 -16.55 -5.37 -33.01
CA THR A 216 -16.73 -4.01 -32.46
C THR A 216 -17.97 -3.89 -31.56
N GLU A 217 -19.07 -4.54 -31.92
CA GLU A 217 -20.26 -4.63 -31.04
C GLU A 217 -19.97 -5.30 -29.70
N ALA A 218 -19.19 -6.38 -29.69
CA ALA A 218 -18.83 -7.10 -28.47
C ALA A 218 -17.95 -6.23 -27.56
N VAL A 219 -17.00 -5.47 -28.14
CA VAL A 219 -16.18 -4.49 -27.41
C VAL A 219 -17.05 -3.39 -26.79
N ILE A 220 -17.97 -2.80 -27.54
CA ILE A 220 -18.85 -1.73 -27.03
C ILE A 220 -19.73 -2.24 -25.88
N MET A 221 -20.33 -3.43 -26.02
CA MET A 221 -21.12 -4.04 -24.95
C MET A 221 -20.26 -4.37 -23.73
N ALA A 222 -19.03 -4.88 -23.92
CA ALA A 222 -18.12 -5.18 -22.82
C ALA A 222 -17.73 -3.93 -22.02
N VAL A 223 -17.43 -2.82 -22.70
CA VAL A 223 -17.18 -1.52 -22.04
C VAL A 223 -18.39 -1.11 -21.20
N GLY A 224 -19.60 -1.13 -21.79
CA GLY A 224 -20.83 -0.71 -21.08
C GLY A 224 -21.16 -1.56 -19.84
N ILE A 225 -21.04 -2.88 -19.94
CA ILE A 225 -21.27 -3.78 -18.79
C ILE A 225 -20.17 -3.60 -17.74
N THR A 226 -18.90 -3.50 -18.14
CA THR A 226 -17.78 -3.28 -17.20
C THR A 226 -17.94 -1.97 -16.43
N THR A 227 -18.27 -0.87 -17.13
CA THR A 227 -18.53 0.43 -16.47
C THR A 227 -19.66 0.31 -15.45
N THR A 228 -20.75 -0.37 -15.82
CA THR A 228 -21.90 -0.58 -14.91
C THR A 228 -21.52 -1.41 -13.69
N VAL A 229 -20.83 -2.55 -13.88
CA VAL A 229 -20.39 -3.44 -12.78
C VAL A 229 -19.42 -2.71 -11.85
N CYS A 230 -18.38 -2.07 -12.39
CA CYS A 230 -17.36 -1.41 -11.60
C CYS A 230 -17.93 -0.22 -10.82
N PHE A 231 -18.79 0.60 -11.44
CA PHE A 231 -19.42 1.73 -10.75
C PHE A 231 -20.37 1.27 -9.64
N THR A 232 -21.17 0.23 -9.90
CA THR A 232 -22.07 -0.37 -8.90
C THR A 232 -21.28 -0.88 -7.70
N VAL A 233 -20.17 -1.60 -7.94
CA VAL A 233 -19.35 -2.20 -6.88
C VAL A 233 -18.56 -1.17 -6.10
N VAL A 234 -17.98 -0.15 -6.76
CA VAL A 234 -17.32 0.96 -6.05
C VAL A 234 -18.30 1.69 -5.13
N ILE A 235 -19.51 2.03 -5.63
CA ILE A 235 -20.55 2.65 -4.79
C ILE A 235 -20.98 1.74 -3.64
N PHE A 236 -21.18 0.45 -3.91
CA PHE A 236 -21.57 -0.52 -2.90
C PHE A 236 -20.49 -0.68 -1.81
N SER A 237 -19.22 -0.79 -2.18
CA SER A 237 -18.08 -0.82 -1.26
C SER A 237 -17.92 0.47 -0.45
N MET A 238 -18.31 1.63 -0.98
CA MET A 238 -18.34 2.91 -0.26
C MET A 238 -19.48 3.02 0.75
N GLN A 239 -20.60 2.33 0.55
CA GLN A 239 -21.80 2.44 1.39
C GLN A 239 -21.95 1.29 2.40
N THR A 240 -21.44 0.11 2.06
CA THR A 240 -21.62 -1.11 2.86
C THR A 240 -20.93 -1.00 4.22
N ARG A 241 -21.57 -1.59 5.23
CA ARG A 241 -20.99 -1.80 6.57
C ARG A 241 -20.23 -3.13 6.69
N TYR A 242 -20.29 -3.97 5.65
CA TYR A 242 -19.66 -5.28 5.65
C TYR A 242 -18.20 -5.20 5.23
N ASP A 243 -17.32 -5.84 5.98
CA ASP A 243 -15.88 -5.88 5.76
C ASP A 243 -15.54 -7.02 4.79
N PHE A 244 -15.41 -6.71 3.50
CA PHE A 244 -14.95 -7.69 2.48
C PHE A 244 -13.45 -7.95 2.58
N THR A 245 -12.68 -7.02 3.15
CA THR A 245 -11.25 -7.19 3.45
C THR A 245 -10.96 -8.45 4.29
N SER A 246 -11.87 -8.82 5.18
CA SER A 246 -11.85 -10.06 5.96
C SER A 246 -11.85 -11.33 5.08
N CYS A 247 -12.33 -11.25 3.84
CA CYS A 247 -12.33 -12.35 2.87
C CYS A 247 -11.09 -12.40 1.96
N MET A 248 -10.10 -11.50 2.14
CA MET A 248 -8.90 -11.41 1.27
C MET A 248 -8.15 -12.75 1.14
N GLY A 249 -8.06 -13.54 2.22
CA GLY A 249 -7.45 -14.88 2.17
C GLY A 249 -8.21 -15.88 1.29
N VAL A 250 -9.55 -15.78 1.22
CA VAL A 250 -10.38 -16.60 0.33
C VAL A 250 -10.16 -16.17 -1.12
N LEU A 251 -10.15 -14.86 -1.40
CA LEU A 251 -9.91 -14.34 -2.75
C LEU A 251 -8.52 -14.75 -3.28
N LEU A 252 -7.49 -14.76 -2.43
CA LEU A 252 -6.16 -15.26 -2.80
C LEU A 252 -6.18 -16.74 -3.20
N VAL A 253 -6.88 -17.60 -2.44
CA VAL A 253 -7.03 -19.02 -2.78
C VAL A 253 -7.83 -19.18 -4.08
N SER A 254 -8.91 -18.44 -4.26
CA SER A 254 -9.70 -18.42 -5.50
C SER A 254 -8.87 -17.97 -6.71
N LEU A 255 -7.96 -17.01 -6.55
CA LEU A 255 -7.04 -16.57 -7.60
C LEU A 255 -6.07 -17.68 -8.00
N VAL A 256 -5.48 -18.40 -7.03
CA VAL A 256 -4.61 -19.56 -7.31
C VAL A 256 -5.38 -20.66 -8.06
N VAL A 257 -6.60 -20.98 -7.63
CA VAL A 257 -7.48 -21.94 -8.32
C VAL A 257 -7.78 -21.48 -9.76
N LEU A 258 -8.04 -20.19 -9.96
CA LEU A 258 -8.32 -19.62 -11.28
C LEU A 258 -7.09 -19.66 -12.20
N VAL A 259 -5.89 -19.41 -11.68
CA VAL A 259 -4.63 -19.57 -12.44
C VAL A 259 -4.41 -21.02 -12.85
N ILE A 260 -4.66 -21.99 -11.96
CA ILE A 260 -4.58 -23.42 -12.30
C ILE A 260 -5.63 -23.79 -13.36
N PHE A 261 -6.85 -23.25 -13.26
CA PHE A 261 -7.90 -23.47 -14.26
C PHE A 261 -7.55 -22.85 -15.62
N ALA A 262 -6.90 -21.69 -15.66
CA ALA A 262 -6.38 -21.09 -16.89
C ALA A 262 -5.41 -22.03 -17.63
N ILE A 263 -4.52 -22.73 -16.89
CA ILE A 263 -3.60 -23.73 -17.46
C ILE A 263 -4.39 -24.90 -18.07
N LEU A 264 -5.46 -25.38 -17.42
CA LEU A 264 -6.32 -26.43 -17.97
C LEU A 264 -7.06 -25.97 -19.24
N CYS A 265 -7.52 -24.72 -19.29
CA CYS A 265 -8.16 -24.14 -20.47
C CYS A 265 -7.24 -24.12 -21.70
N ILE A 266 -5.93 -23.91 -21.53
CA ILE A 266 -4.95 -23.94 -22.63
C ILE A 266 -4.91 -25.32 -23.31
N PHE A 267 -4.96 -26.41 -22.53
CA PHE A 267 -4.90 -27.77 -23.07
C PHE A 267 -6.24 -28.25 -23.66
N ILE A 268 -7.36 -27.93 -22.99
CA ILE A 268 -8.68 -28.48 -23.37
C ILE A 268 -9.37 -27.63 -24.46
N ARG A 269 -9.07 -26.32 -24.54
CA ARG A 269 -9.50 -25.37 -25.59
C ARG A 269 -10.97 -25.55 -26.03
N ASN A 270 -11.87 -25.55 -25.06
CA ASN A 270 -13.31 -25.69 -25.25
C ASN A 270 -14.02 -24.37 -24.95
N ARG A 271 -14.87 -23.91 -25.88
CA ARG A 271 -15.64 -22.67 -25.79
C ARG A 271 -16.47 -22.54 -24.50
N ILE A 272 -17.11 -23.62 -24.03
CA ILE A 272 -17.89 -23.60 -22.80
C ILE A 272 -16.96 -23.40 -21.59
N LEU A 273 -15.81 -24.08 -21.56
CA LEU A 273 -14.82 -23.90 -20.50
C LEU A 273 -14.25 -22.48 -20.48
N GLU A 274 -14.00 -21.87 -21.65
CA GLU A 274 -13.55 -20.48 -21.74
C GLU A 274 -14.61 -19.48 -21.20
N ILE A 275 -15.90 -19.70 -21.49
CA ILE A 275 -16.99 -18.88 -20.95
C ILE A 275 -17.11 -19.06 -19.42
N VAL A 276 -17.02 -20.29 -18.92
CA VAL A 276 -17.06 -20.57 -17.47
C VAL A 276 -15.85 -19.96 -16.77
N TYR A 277 -14.64 -20.15 -17.31
CA TYR A 277 -13.41 -19.52 -16.81
C TYR A 277 -13.54 -18.00 -16.76
N ALA A 278 -14.03 -17.37 -17.84
CA ALA A 278 -14.22 -15.93 -17.88
C ALA A 278 -15.32 -15.44 -16.93
N SER A 279 -16.38 -16.22 -16.72
CA SER A 279 -17.43 -15.90 -15.73
C SER A 279 -16.91 -15.93 -14.30
N LEU A 280 -16.11 -16.95 -13.96
CA LEU A 280 -15.42 -17.04 -12.66
C LEU A 280 -14.39 -15.91 -12.49
N GLY A 281 -13.65 -15.56 -13.55
CA GLY A 281 -12.69 -14.45 -13.57
C GLY A 281 -13.35 -13.11 -13.35
N ALA A 282 -14.43 -12.81 -14.09
CA ALA A 282 -15.20 -11.59 -13.91
C ALA A 282 -15.73 -11.46 -12.48
N LEU A 283 -16.32 -12.52 -11.91
CA LEU A 283 -16.82 -12.52 -10.53
C LEU A 283 -15.69 -12.31 -9.52
N LEU A 284 -14.58 -13.04 -9.66
CA LEU A 284 -13.46 -12.96 -8.73
C LEU A 284 -12.81 -11.57 -8.72
N PHE A 285 -12.52 -10.99 -9.89
CA PHE A 285 -11.95 -9.63 -9.97
C PHE A 285 -12.96 -8.55 -9.58
N THR A 286 -14.27 -8.81 -9.70
CA THR A 286 -15.31 -7.95 -9.13
C THR A 286 -15.25 -7.96 -7.59
N CYS A 287 -14.94 -9.10 -6.96
CA CYS A 287 -14.70 -9.17 -5.52
C CYS A 287 -13.37 -8.52 -5.09
N PHE A 288 -12.29 -8.66 -5.88
CA PHE A 288 -11.04 -7.91 -5.63
C PHE A 288 -11.28 -6.40 -5.70
N LEU A 289 -11.98 -5.91 -6.73
CA LEU A 289 -12.35 -4.49 -6.85
C LEU A 289 -13.11 -3.99 -5.62
N ALA A 290 -14.00 -4.82 -5.06
CA ALA A 290 -14.73 -4.49 -3.85
C ALA A 290 -13.80 -4.36 -2.62
N VAL A 291 -12.85 -5.29 -2.45
CA VAL A 291 -11.85 -5.32 -1.37
C VAL A 291 -10.85 -4.17 -1.51
N ASP A 292 -10.30 -3.93 -2.69
CA ASP A 292 -9.30 -2.88 -2.91
C ASP A 292 -9.92 -1.47 -2.80
N THR A 293 -11.20 -1.33 -3.18
CA THR A 293 -11.97 -0.12 -2.87
C THR A 293 -12.12 0.05 -1.35
N GLN A 294 -12.36 -1.02 -0.59
CA GLN A 294 -12.43 -0.93 0.88
C GLN A 294 -11.07 -0.68 1.54
N LEU A 295 -9.98 -1.27 1.05
CA LEU A 295 -8.62 -0.98 1.53
C LEU A 295 -8.27 0.51 1.32
N LEU A 296 -8.61 1.06 0.15
CA LEU A 296 -8.45 2.49 -0.16
C LEU A 296 -9.22 3.42 0.79
N LEU A 297 -10.40 2.99 1.27
CA LEU A 297 -11.30 3.80 2.09
C LEU A 297 -11.12 3.59 3.61
N GLY A 298 -10.68 2.39 4.01
CA GLY A 298 -10.96 1.82 5.32
C GLY A 298 -9.85 1.92 6.37
N ASN A 299 -8.60 2.18 5.98
CA ASN A 299 -7.48 2.09 6.92
C ASN A 299 -7.07 3.44 7.53
N LYS A 300 -6.78 3.44 8.85
CA LYS A 300 -6.26 4.58 9.60
C LYS A 300 -4.74 4.42 9.74
N GLN A 301 -3.98 5.51 9.56
CA GLN A 301 -2.51 5.58 9.67
C GLN A 301 -1.65 4.83 8.62
N LEU A 302 -2.25 4.15 7.64
CA LEU A 302 -1.55 3.70 6.40
C LEU A 302 -1.80 4.66 5.23
N SER A 303 -1.81 5.94 5.56
CA SER A 303 -2.10 7.03 4.65
C SER A 303 -1.03 8.09 4.81
N LEU A 304 -0.02 8.09 3.93
CA LEU A 304 0.69 9.29 3.40
C LEU A 304 1.92 8.96 2.55
N SER A 305 2.29 7.68 2.33
CA SER A 305 3.42 7.36 1.45
C SER A 305 3.07 7.65 -0.02
N PRO A 306 3.97 8.29 -0.80
CA PRO A 306 3.84 8.40 -2.26
C PRO A 306 3.75 7.05 -3.00
N GLU A 307 4.04 5.94 -2.32
CA GLU A 307 4.01 4.59 -2.88
C GLU A 307 2.62 3.95 -2.80
N GLU A 308 1.85 4.26 -1.75
CA GLU A 308 0.57 3.63 -1.44
C GLU A 308 -0.52 4.03 -2.44
N TYR A 309 -0.58 5.33 -2.80
CA TYR A 309 -1.58 5.81 -3.78
C TYR A 309 -1.32 5.25 -5.19
N VAL A 310 -0.05 4.99 -5.54
CA VAL A 310 0.33 4.41 -6.84
C VAL A 310 -0.07 2.93 -6.87
N PHE A 311 0.18 2.18 -5.80
CA PHE A 311 -0.19 0.78 -5.70
C PHE A 311 -1.73 0.59 -5.66
N ALA A 312 -2.44 1.39 -4.86
CA ALA A 312 -3.90 1.36 -4.82
C ALA A 312 -4.55 1.72 -6.17
N ALA A 313 -4.03 2.74 -6.87
CA ALA A 313 -4.50 3.07 -8.22
C ALA A 313 -4.21 1.95 -9.22
N LEU A 314 -3.01 1.34 -9.14
CA LEU A 314 -2.60 0.24 -10.01
C LEU A 314 -3.48 -1.00 -9.82
N ASN A 315 -3.78 -1.40 -8.59
CA ASN A 315 -4.62 -2.58 -8.36
C ASN A 315 -6.05 -2.36 -8.86
N LEU A 316 -6.70 -1.25 -8.47
CA LEU A 316 -8.03 -0.88 -8.96
C LEU A 316 -8.08 -0.81 -10.49
N TYR A 317 -7.00 -0.31 -11.11
CA TYR A 317 -6.85 -0.29 -12.56
C TYR A 317 -6.76 -1.72 -13.13
N THR A 318 -5.91 -2.59 -12.58
CA THR A 318 -5.80 -3.98 -13.06
C THR A 318 -7.08 -4.78 -12.87
N ASP A 319 -7.82 -4.57 -11.78
CA ASP A 319 -9.10 -5.23 -11.53
C ASP A 319 -10.14 -4.84 -12.59
N ILE A 320 -10.33 -3.54 -12.84
CA ILE A 320 -11.26 -3.03 -13.85
C ILE A 320 -10.88 -3.53 -15.25
N ILE A 321 -9.58 -3.59 -15.57
CA ILE A 321 -9.08 -4.13 -16.84
C ILE A 321 -9.33 -5.63 -16.96
N ASN A 322 -9.12 -6.41 -15.89
CA ASN A 322 -9.41 -7.84 -15.90
C ASN A 322 -10.91 -8.12 -16.02
N ILE A 323 -11.76 -7.40 -15.28
CA ILE A 323 -13.22 -7.44 -15.43
C ILE A 323 -13.62 -7.15 -16.89
N PHE A 324 -13.02 -6.13 -17.53
CA PHE A 324 -13.23 -5.84 -18.96
C PHE A 324 -12.85 -7.01 -19.86
N LEU A 325 -11.63 -7.56 -19.73
CA LEU A 325 -11.15 -8.65 -20.57
C LEU A 325 -11.99 -9.93 -20.40
N TYR A 326 -12.44 -10.23 -19.19
CA TYR A 326 -13.32 -11.36 -18.93
C TYR A 326 -14.72 -11.16 -19.50
N ILE A 327 -15.36 -10.00 -19.29
CA ILE A 327 -16.67 -9.68 -19.89
C ILE A 327 -16.58 -9.69 -21.43
N LEU A 328 -15.52 -9.14 -22.00
CA LEU A 328 -15.26 -9.18 -23.43
C LEU A 328 -15.14 -10.61 -23.96
N THR A 329 -14.45 -11.49 -23.22
CA THR A 329 -14.34 -12.91 -23.55
C THR A 329 -15.70 -13.60 -23.50
N ILE A 330 -16.52 -13.36 -22.46
CA ILE A 330 -17.88 -13.91 -22.34
C ILE A 330 -18.73 -13.49 -23.55
N ILE A 331 -18.77 -12.19 -23.90
CA ILE A 331 -19.61 -11.67 -24.98
C ILE A 331 -19.10 -12.15 -26.35
N GLY A 332 -17.79 -12.12 -26.58
CA GLY A 332 -17.19 -12.62 -27.81
C GLY A 332 -17.49 -14.10 -28.02
N ARG A 333 -17.20 -14.93 -27.01
CA ARG A 333 -17.50 -16.37 -27.03
C ARG A 333 -18.99 -16.70 -26.92
N ALA A 334 -19.87 -15.75 -26.63
CA ALA A 334 -21.32 -15.94 -26.72
C ALA A 334 -21.86 -15.68 -28.14
N LYS A 335 -21.22 -14.79 -28.91
CA LYS A 335 -21.70 -14.35 -30.25
C LYS A 335 -21.03 -15.02 -31.45
N GLU A 336 -19.89 -15.69 -31.27
CA GLU A 336 -19.26 -16.59 -32.27
C GLU A 336 -20.05 -17.88 -32.50
#